data_AF-A0A0F8X3H6-F1
#
_entry.id   AF-A0A0F8X3H6-F1
#
_cell.length_a   1.000
_cell.length_b   1.000
_cell.length_c   1.000
_cell.angle_alpha   90.00
_cell.angle_beta   90.00
_cell.angle_gamma   90.00
#
_symmetry.space_group_name_H-M   'P 1'
#
loop_
_entity.id
_entity.type
_entity.pdbx_description
1 polymer ?
#
loop_
_entity_poly.entity_id
_entity_poly.type
_entity_poly.pdbx_seq_one_letter_code
_entity_poly.pdbx_strand_id
1 'polypeptide(L)'
;MPTIWFGEPRTAVLMDANYNTDGQISDKMDLPGKNFTTRHFGISKADQKAFYQQLIFHTLVQMNTLGMKAVCFLSGHYPLKKWVDGGIARFHRIERFRGTRAYCGIEFHYPQPEDRAKAGGDHAAVWETSYLWYLRPDCVDMSVFLGREDEPLIGVMGQDPRTGASIELGRRACKLIVKGMAAKARQLIAEAR
;
A
#
# COMPACT_ATOMS: atom_id res chain seq x y z
N MET A 1 1.00 18.96 0.22
CA MET A 1 -0.40 18.57 0.51
C MET A 1 -0.45 17.07 0.68
N PRO A 2 -0.99 16.55 1.78
CA PRO A 2 -1.05 15.11 1.98
C PRO A 2 -2.09 14.45 1.08
N THR A 3 -1.87 13.17 0.77
CA THR A 3 -2.76 12.38 -0.09
C THR A 3 -4.15 12.21 0.52
N ILE A 4 -5.18 12.25 -0.33
CA ILE A 4 -6.56 11.88 -0.01
C ILE A 4 -6.77 10.45 -0.55
N TRP A 5 -7.28 9.54 0.27
CA TRP A 5 -7.60 8.18 -0.16
C TRP A 5 -8.84 7.61 0.52
N PHE A 6 -9.42 6.59 -0.11
CA PHE A 6 -10.38 5.71 0.52
C PHE A 6 -9.61 4.61 1.26
N GLY A 7 -9.61 4.66 2.59
CA GLY A 7 -8.77 3.77 3.38
C GLY A 7 -8.98 3.98 4.86
N GLU A 8 -7.89 4.14 5.60
CA GLU A 8 -7.92 4.35 7.05
C GLU A 8 -8.40 5.75 7.43
N PRO A 9 -8.98 5.94 8.63
CA PRO A 9 -9.30 7.28 9.08
C PRO A 9 -8.01 8.07 9.32
N ARG A 10 -8.08 9.39 9.17
CA ARG A 10 -6.94 10.28 9.43
C ARG A 10 -6.48 10.29 10.90
N THR A 11 -7.22 9.61 11.77
CA THR A 11 -6.94 9.46 13.19
C THR A 11 -6.15 8.20 13.53
N ALA A 12 -5.85 7.35 12.54
CA ALA A 12 -5.18 6.09 12.78
C ALA A 12 -4.27 5.65 11.62
N VAL A 13 -3.13 5.06 12.01
CA VAL A 13 -2.17 4.32 11.17
C VAL A 13 -1.55 5.14 10.03
N LEU A 14 -1.61 6.46 10.15
CA LEU A 14 -0.92 7.40 9.27
C LEU A 14 0.24 8.06 10.01
N MET A 15 1.19 8.59 9.24
CA MET A 15 2.38 9.25 9.78
C MET A 15 2.02 10.42 10.70
N ASP A 16 1.17 11.30 10.21
CA ASP A 16 0.63 12.47 10.88
C ASP A 16 -0.27 12.13 12.09
N ALA A 17 -0.74 10.89 12.21
CA ALA A 17 -1.63 10.44 13.27
C ALA A 17 -0.93 9.65 14.38
N ASN A 18 -0.12 8.65 14.03
CA ASN A 18 0.42 7.68 15.00
C ASN A 18 1.94 7.64 15.05
N TYR A 19 2.62 8.26 14.09
CA TYR A 19 4.08 8.30 14.02
C TYR A 19 4.61 9.73 14.17
N ASN A 20 3.76 10.67 14.57
CA ASN A 20 4.09 12.06 14.85
C ASN A 20 4.24 12.32 16.36
N THR A 21 5.02 11.48 17.07
CA THR A 21 5.16 11.57 18.54
C THR A 21 5.69 12.92 19.01
N ASP A 22 6.47 13.59 18.17
CA ASP A 22 7.21 14.80 18.51
C ASP A 22 6.67 16.05 17.78
N GLY A 23 5.50 15.94 17.12
CA GLY A 23 4.85 17.07 16.41
C GLY A 23 5.45 17.42 15.04
N GLN A 24 6.71 17.05 14.79
CA GLN A 24 7.51 17.44 13.62
C GLN A 24 6.83 17.23 12.26
N ILE A 25 6.04 16.16 12.09
CA ILE A 25 5.35 15.85 10.83
C ILE A 25 4.24 16.85 10.57
N SER A 26 3.39 17.11 11.57
CA SER A 26 2.31 18.09 11.47
C SER A 26 2.86 19.50 11.34
N ASP A 27 3.91 19.85 12.08
CA ASP A 27 4.53 21.17 12.03
C ASP A 27 5.14 21.45 10.65
N LYS A 28 5.89 20.48 10.10
CA LYS A 28 6.49 20.60 8.77
C LYS A 28 5.45 20.73 7.66
N MET A 29 4.26 20.16 7.85
CA MET A 29 3.18 20.19 6.86
C MET A 29 2.14 21.28 7.12
N ASP A 30 2.32 22.10 8.15
CA ASP A 30 1.37 23.13 8.60
C ASP A 30 -0.06 22.56 8.80
N LEU A 31 -0.13 21.39 9.47
CA LEU A 31 -1.39 20.67 9.70
C LEU A 31 -2.00 21.01 11.06
N PRO A 32 -3.26 21.46 11.12
CA PRO A 32 -3.91 21.80 12.39
C PRO A 32 -4.23 20.53 13.21
N GLY A 33 -3.46 20.29 14.27
CA GLY A 33 -3.60 19.11 15.13
C GLY A 33 -5.03 18.81 15.62
N LYS A 34 -5.85 19.87 15.83
CA LYS A 34 -7.27 19.75 16.25
C LYS A 34 -8.15 18.97 15.25
N ASN A 35 -7.74 18.85 13.99
CA ASN A 35 -8.50 18.14 12.96
C ASN A 35 -8.30 16.61 13.02
N PHE A 36 -7.29 16.13 13.74
CA PHE A 36 -6.93 14.71 13.83
C PHE A 36 -7.61 14.02 15.01
N THR A 37 -8.92 14.25 15.16
CA THR A 37 -9.74 13.65 16.23
C THR A 37 -10.90 12.85 15.66
N THR A 38 -11.32 11.80 16.37
CA THR A 38 -12.51 11.03 15.95
C THR A 38 -13.75 11.91 15.87
N ARG A 39 -13.85 12.94 16.72
CA ARG A 39 -14.93 13.94 16.66
C ARG A 39 -14.94 14.71 15.34
N HIS A 40 -13.77 15.12 14.85
CA HIS A 40 -13.66 15.82 13.57
C HIS A 40 -13.91 14.88 12.38
N PHE A 41 -13.39 13.65 12.47
CA PHE A 41 -13.53 12.67 11.39
C PHE A 41 -14.96 12.10 11.29
N GLY A 42 -15.71 12.06 12.40
CA GLY A 42 -17.11 11.62 12.44
C GLY A 42 -17.33 10.12 12.26
N ILE A 43 -16.28 9.35 11.95
CA ILE A 43 -16.31 7.90 11.70
C ILE A 43 -15.22 7.23 12.53
N SER A 44 -15.54 6.13 13.21
CA SER A 44 -14.54 5.38 13.98
C SER A 44 -13.63 4.55 13.06
N LYS A 45 -12.46 4.15 13.54
CA LYS A 45 -11.57 3.21 12.82
C LYS A 45 -12.27 1.88 12.53
N ALA A 46 -13.13 1.41 13.43
CA ALA A 46 -13.86 0.17 13.25
C ALA A 46 -14.89 0.28 12.12
N ASP A 47 -15.64 1.39 12.09
CA ASP A 47 -16.63 1.66 11.04
C ASP A 47 -15.96 1.81 9.68
N GLN A 48 -14.84 2.55 9.63
CA GLN A 48 -14.07 2.73 8.41
C GLN A 48 -13.49 1.41 7.89
N LYS A 49 -12.99 0.55 8.76
CA LYS A 49 -12.54 -0.81 8.41
C LYS A 49 -13.69 -1.65 7.87
N ALA A 50 -14.85 -1.63 8.53
CA ALA A 50 -16.03 -2.37 8.09
C ALA A 50 -16.51 -1.90 6.71
N PHE A 51 -16.55 -0.59 6.48
CA PHE A 51 -16.85 0.01 5.18
C PHE A 51 -15.87 -0.45 4.10
N TYR A 52 -14.56 -0.37 4.36
CA TYR A 52 -13.54 -0.79 3.41
C TYR A 52 -13.64 -2.29 3.08
N GLN A 53 -13.89 -3.13 4.08
CA GLN A 53 -14.12 -4.57 3.87
C GLN A 53 -15.38 -4.85 3.05
N GLN A 54 -16.45 -4.08 3.26
CA GLN A 54 -17.68 -4.16 2.46
C GLN A 54 -17.42 -3.74 1.00
N LEU A 55 -16.61 -2.72 0.77
CA LEU A 55 -16.19 -2.30 -0.58
C LEU A 55 -15.40 -3.39 -1.31
N ILE A 56 -14.41 -3.99 -0.65
CA ILE A 56 -13.62 -5.11 -1.21
C ILE A 56 -14.53 -6.29 -1.53
N PHE A 57 -15.41 -6.65 -0.60
CA PHE A 57 -16.38 -7.73 -0.80
C PHE A 57 -17.29 -7.44 -2.01
N HIS A 58 -17.88 -6.25 -2.09
CA HIS A 58 -18.74 -5.85 -3.20
C HIS A 58 -18.02 -5.90 -4.54
N THR A 59 -16.78 -5.39 -4.60
CA THR A 59 -15.95 -5.42 -5.81
C THR A 59 -15.70 -6.85 -6.28
N LEU A 60 -15.38 -7.77 -5.36
CA LEU A 60 -15.19 -9.19 -5.69
C LEU A 60 -16.47 -9.86 -6.18
N VAL A 61 -17.63 -9.49 -5.62
CA VAL A 61 -18.93 -9.97 -6.13
C VAL A 61 -19.14 -9.51 -7.58
N GLN A 62 -18.89 -8.24 -7.89
CA GLN A 62 -19.02 -7.72 -9.27
C GLN A 62 -18.10 -8.49 -10.24
N MET A 63 -16.83 -8.69 -9.87
CA MET A 63 -15.87 -9.45 -10.67
C MET A 63 -16.31 -10.90 -10.88
N ASN A 64 -16.85 -11.54 -9.84
CA ASN A 64 -17.39 -12.89 -9.93
C ASN A 64 -18.61 -12.97 -10.86
N THR A 65 -19.52 -11.99 -10.80
CA THR A 65 -20.68 -11.91 -11.70
C THR A 65 -20.25 -11.81 -13.17
N LEU A 66 -19.11 -11.17 -13.45
CA LEU A 66 -18.51 -11.08 -14.78
C LEU A 66 -17.69 -12.32 -15.18
N GLY A 67 -17.64 -13.36 -14.33
CA GLY A 67 -16.92 -14.60 -14.60
C GLY A 67 -15.40 -14.53 -14.43
N MET A 68 -14.86 -13.47 -13.81
CA MET A 68 -13.42 -13.36 -13.56
C MET A 68 -12.94 -14.46 -12.62
N LYS A 69 -11.89 -15.19 -13.01
CA LYS A 69 -11.39 -16.35 -12.25
C LYS A 69 -10.37 -16.00 -11.16
N ALA A 70 -9.55 -14.96 -11.38
CA ALA A 70 -8.49 -14.57 -10.46
C ALA A 70 -8.43 -13.05 -10.25
N VAL A 71 -8.26 -12.64 -8.99
CA VAL A 71 -8.11 -11.24 -8.59
C VAL A 71 -6.86 -11.09 -7.71
N CYS A 72 -5.92 -10.25 -8.13
CA CYS A 72 -4.73 -9.92 -7.33
C CYS A 72 -4.80 -8.45 -6.90
N PHE A 73 -4.89 -8.21 -5.59
CA PHE A 73 -4.78 -6.88 -5.00
C PHE A 73 -3.34 -6.60 -4.59
N LEU A 74 -2.74 -5.53 -5.12
CA LEU A 74 -1.49 -4.98 -4.62
C LEU A 74 -1.81 -3.83 -3.63
N SER A 75 -1.61 -4.08 -2.34
CA SER A 75 -1.81 -3.06 -1.30
C SER A 75 -0.54 -2.22 -1.15
N GLY A 76 -0.52 -1.04 -1.75
CA GLY A 76 0.60 -0.09 -1.62
C GLY A 76 0.64 0.67 -0.28
N HIS A 77 -0.32 0.44 0.61
CA HIS A 77 -0.32 0.96 1.97
C HIS A 77 -0.44 -0.23 2.94
N TYR A 78 0.62 -0.53 3.69
CA TYR A 78 0.74 -1.78 4.44
C TYR A 78 -0.40 -2.05 5.44
N PRO A 79 -0.89 -1.05 6.20
CA PRO A 79 -1.99 -1.26 7.14
C PRO A 79 -3.28 -1.80 6.51
N LEU A 80 -3.56 -1.41 5.27
CA LEU A 80 -4.79 -1.80 4.56
C LEU A 80 -4.77 -3.26 4.12
N LYS A 81 -3.60 -3.91 3.98
CA LYS A 81 -3.52 -5.30 3.54
C LYS A 81 -4.39 -6.23 4.40
N LYS A 82 -4.31 -6.08 5.73
CA LYS A 82 -5.12 -6.88 6.67
C LYS A 82 -6.62 -6.60 6.54
N TRP A 83 -7.00 -5.40 6.11
CA TRP A 83 -8.40 -5.05 5.90
C TRP A 83 -8.91 -5.73 4.63
N VAL A 84 -8.14 -5.66 3.53
CA VAL A 84 -8.44 -6.40 2.28
C VAL A 84 -8.56 -7.90 2.54
N ASP A 85 -7.63 -8.49 3.31
CA ASP A 85 -7.65 -9.92 3.66
C ASP A 85 -8.99 -10.32 4.33
N GLY A 86 -9.57 -9.47 5.18
CA GLY A 86 -10.87 -9.72 5.80
C GLY A 86 -12.04 -9.70 4.80
N GLY A 87 -12.00 -8.80 3.81
CA GLY A 87 -12.97 -8.77 2.71
C GLY A 87 -12.88 -10.03 1.83
N ILE A 88 -11.65 -10.43 1.48
CA ILE A 88 -11.36 -11.66 0.74
C ILE A 88 -11.85 -12.90 1.52
N ALA A 89 -11.52 -12.99 2.81
CA ALA A 89 -11.92 -14.13 3.64
C ALA A 89 -13.45 -14.25 3.76
N ARG A 90 -14.18 -13.14 3.84
CA ARG A 90 -15.65 -13.15 3.76
C ARG A 90 -16.13 -13.65 2.40
N PHE A 91 -15.54 -13.17 1.31
CA PHE A 91 -15.91 -13.58 -0.05
C PHE A 91 -15.69 -15.09 -0.28
N HIS A 92 -14.54 -15.62 0.12
CA HIS A 92 -14.19 -17.05 -0.04
C HIS A 92 -15.03 -18.02 0.78
N ARG A 93 -15.72 -17.57 1.83
CA ARG A 93 -16.63 -18.41 2.63
C ARG A 93 -17.94 -18.74 1.94
N ILE A 94 -18.27 -18.07 0.84
CA ILE A 94 -19.56 -18.19 0.16
C ILE A 94 -19.43 -19.15 -1.03
N GLU A 95 -20.15 -20.27 -0.97
CA GLU A 95 -20.08 -21.37 -1.95
C GLU A 95 -20.27 -20.91 -3.40
N ARG A 96 -21.30 -20.10 -3.66
CA ARG A 96 -21.63 -19.61 -5.01
C ARG A 96 -20.54 -18.75 -5.66
N PHE A 97 -19.53 -18.32 -4.90
CA PHE A 97 -18.43 -17.48 -5.38
C PHE A 97 -17.13 -18.27 -5.64
N ARG A 98 -17.16 -19.61 -5.57
CA ARG A 98 -15.98 -20.47 -5.80
C ARG A 98 -15.34 -20.33 -7.18
N GLY A 99 -16.09 -19.82 -8.16
CA GLY A 99 -15.60 -19.51 -9.50
C GLY A 99 -14.58 -18.36 -9.55
N THR A 100 -14.32 -17.64 -8.45
CA THR A 100 -13.32 -16.58 -8.37
C THR A 100 -12.42 -16.77 -7.15
N ARG A 101 -11.11 -16.68 -7.34
CA ARG A 101 -10.12 -16.68 -6.25
C ARG A 101 -9.42 -15.34 -6.18
N ALA A 102 -9.08 -14.91 -4.97
CA ALA A 102 -8.53 -13.59 -4.72
C ALA A 102 -7.37 -13.65 -3.73
N TYR A 103 -6.38 -12.78 -3.93
CA TYR A 103 -5.21 -12.67 -3.06
C TYR A 103 -4.81 -11.21 -2.90
N CYS A 104 -4.44 -10.80 -1.69
CA CYS A 104 -3.86 -9.49 -1.43
C CYS A 104 -2.39 -9.64 -1.01
N GLY A 105 -1.49 -9.11 -1.83
CA GLY A 105 -0.07 -8.96 -1.51
C GLY A 105 0.30 -7.50 -1.24
N ILE A 106 1.50 -7.33 -0.70
CA ILE A 106 2.27 -6.07 -0.82
C ILE A 106 3.46 -6.40 -1.73
N GLU A 107 4.32 -5.43 -2.03
CA GLU A 107 5.37 -5.49 -3.06
C GLU A 107 6.19 -6.78 -2.93
N PHE A 108 6.71 -7.06 -1.74
CA PHE A 108 7.59 -8.19 -1.48
C PHE A 108 6.88 -9.55 -1.25
N HIS A 109 5.55 -9.59 -1.30
CA HIS A 109 4.81 -10.85 -1.25
C HIS A 109 4.68 -11.55 -2.60
N TYR A 110 4.79 -10.80 -3.71
CA TYR A 110 4.62 -11.33 -5.05
C TYR A 110 5.86 -12.01 -5.64
N PRO A 111 7.09 -11.48 -5.48
CA PRO A 111 8.30 -12.14 -5.96
C PRO A 111 8.41 -13.59 -5.47
N GLN A 112 9.06 -14.42 -6.29
CA GLN A 112 9.38 -15.80 -5.91
C GLN A 112 10.31 -15.82 -4.68
N PRO A 113 10.30 -16.89 -3.87
CA PRO A 113 11.07 -16.94 -2.63
C PRO A 113 12.54 -16.51 -2.76
N GLU A 114 13.22 -16.95 -3.82
CA GLU A 114 14.62 -16.64 -4.15
C GLU A 114 14.87 -15.17 -4.55
N ASP A 115 13.81 -14.44 -4.91
CA ASP A 115 13.85 -13.05 -5.36
C ASP A 115 13.26 -12.06 -4.33
N ARG A 116 12.72 -12.54 -3.20
CA ARG A 116 12.06 -11.67 -2.20
C ARG A 116 12.98 -10.59 -1.63
N ALA A 117 14.27 -10.89 -1.47
CA ALA A 117 15.23 -9.90 -0.98
C ALA A 117 15.53 -8.78 -2.00
N LYS A 118 15.06 -8.92 -3.25
CA LYS A 118 15.33 -7.98 -4.36
C LYS A 118 14.18 -7.02 -4.65
N ALA A 119 13.10 -7.10 -3.87
CA ALA A 119 12.03 -6.12 -3.86
C ALA A 119 11.60 -5.94 -2.40
N GLY A 120 11.76 -4.75 -1.86
CA GLY A 120 11.43 -4.45 -0.46
C GLY A 120 10.22 -3.55 -0.32
N GLY A 121 10.01 -3.09 0.91
CA GLY A 121 9.01 -2.11 1.24
C GLY A 121 9.51 -1.27 2.42
N ASP A 122 9.23 0.02 2.37
CA ASP A 122 9.54 1.01 3.40
C ASP A 122 8.49 2.13 3.36
N HIS A 123 8.74 3.28 3.99
CA HIS A 123 7.87 4.46 3.91
C HIS A 123 8.68 5.69 3.50
N ALA A 124 8.41 6.20 2.29
CA ALA A 124 9.10 7.32 1.65
C ALA A 124 10.64 7.16 1.62
N ALA A 125 11.14 5.93 1.66
CA ALA A 125 12.54 5.59 1.75
C ALA A 125 13.05 5.01 0.41
N VAL A 126 14.17 4.28 0.42
CA VAL A 126 14.82 3.74 -0.78
C VAL A 126 13.84 3.04 -1.73
N TRP A 127 12.98 2.14 -1.25
CA TRP A 127 12.11 1.32 -2.08
C TRP A 127 10.97 2.12 -2.68
N GLU A 128 10.15 2.79 -1.87
CA GLU A 128 9.03 3.59 -2.37
C GLU A 128 9.50 4.72 -3.30
N THR A 129 10.61 5.38 -2.96
CA THR A 129 11.22 6.41 -3.82
C THR A 129 11.68 5.80 -5.13
N SER A 130 12.37 4.66 -5.12
CA SER A 130 12.82 3.99 -6.34
C SER A 130 11.67 3.54 -7.23
N TYR A 131 10.59 3.00 -6.65
CA TYR A 131 9.40 2.59 -7.38
C TYR A 131 8.76 3.79 -8.08
N LEU A 132 8.51 4.86 -7.33
CA LEU A 132 7.90 6.06 -7.89
C LEU A 132 8.81 6.72 -8.92
N TRP A 133 10.12 6.79 -8.67
CA TRP A 133 11.07 7.41 -9.59
C TRP A 133 11.13 6.66 -10.92
N TYR A 134 11.07 5.32 -10.89
CA TYR A 134 10.99 4.52 -12.12
C TYR A 134 9.65 4.70 -12.85
N LEU A 135 8.52 4.66 -12.13
CA LEU A 135 7.19 4.65 -12.75
C LEU A 135 6.71 6.04 -13.18
N ARG A 136 7.09 7.07 -12.41
CA ARG A 136 6.68 8.47 -12.51
C ARG A 136 7.85 9.37 -12.11
N PRO A 137 8.91 9.45 -12.93
CA PRO A 137 10.09 10.26 -12.62
C PRO A 137 9.75 11.75 -12.41
N ASP A 138 8.68 12.22 -13.03
CA ASP A 138 8.14 13.58 -12.87
C ASP A 138 7.57 13.86 -11.47
N CYS A 139 7.35 12.83 -10.65
CA CYS A 139 6.86 12.95 -9.28
C CYS A 139 7.96 12.78 -8.22
N VAL A 140 9.23 12.61 -8.62
CA VAL A 140 10.36 12.49 -7.70
C VAL A 140 11.40 13.55 -8.03
N ASP A 141 11.64 14.45 -7.09
CA ASP A 141 12.70 15.44 -7.18
C ASP A 141 13.74 15.17 -6.09
N MET A 142 14.89 14.60 -6.47
CA MET A 142 16.00 14.36 -5.55
C MET A 142 16.90 15.60 -5.37
N SER A 143 16.75 16.63 -6.22
CA SER A 143 17.57 17.85 -6.11
C SER A 143 17.25 18.64 -4.85
N VAL A 144 16.08 18.43 -4.25
CA VAL A 144 15.66 19.02 -2.96
C VAL A 144 16.59 18.67 -1.79
N PHE A 145 17.46 17.66 -1.95
CA PHE A 145 18.43 17.23 -0.93
C PHE A 145 19.84 17.79 -1.15
N LEU A 146 20.11 18.49 -2.25
CA LEU A 146 21.42 19.09 -2.51
C LEU A 146 21.75 20.14 -1.43
N GLY A 147 22.90 19.96 -0.76
CA GLY A 147 23.31 20.80 0.37
C GLY A 147 22.54 20.55 1.68
N ARG A 148 21.77 19.46 1.73
CA ARG A 148 20.92 19.03 2.86
C ARG A 148 21.11 17.54 3.16
N GLU A 149 22.31 17.02 2.87
CA GLU A 149 22.66 15.60 2.97
C GLU A 149 22.61 15.09 4.41
N ASP A 150 22.91 15.94 5.38
CA ASP A 150 22.93 15.60 6.81
C ASP A 150 21.62 15.96 7.54
N GLU A 151 20.65 16.57 6.85
CA GLU A 151 19.39 16.94 7.49
C GLU A 151 18.56 15.69 7.87
N PRO A 152 17.90 15.69 9.05
CA PRO A 152 16.98 14.63 9.42
C PRO A 152 15.80 14.48 8.45
N LEU A 153 15.51 13.25 8.06
CA LEU A 153 14.38 12.93 7.19
C LEU A 153 13.10 12.75 8.01
N ILE A 154 12.29 13.81 8.06
CA ILE A 154 10.98 13.81 8.71
C ILE A 154 9.98 12.98 7.89
N GLY A 155 9.34 12.01 8.53
CA GLY A 155 8.30 11.18 7.90
C GLY A 155 8.83 10.05 7.02
N VAL A 156 10.13 9.74 7.06
CA VAL A 156 10.74 8.62 6.34
C VAL A 156 10.99 7.47 7.32
N MET A 157 10.59 6.25 6.97
CA MET A 157 10.92 5.04 7.73
C MET A 157 11.51 3.98 6.80
N GLY A 158 12.80 3.70 6.96
CA GLY A 158 13.53 2.74 6.14
C GLY A 158 14.97 3.20 5.90
N GLN A 159 15.59 2.67 4.85
CA GLN A 159 16.89 3.15 4.42
C GLN A 159 16.77 4.54 3.79
N ASP A 160 17.74 5.41 4.06
CA ASP A 160 17.80 6.76 3.52
C ASP A 160 17.75 6.76 1.98
N PRO A 161 16.71 7.37 1.36
CA PRO A 161 16.56 7.40 -0.08
C PRO A 161 17.71 8.10 -0.81
N ARG A 162 18.39 9.06 -0.16
CA ARG A 162 19.54 9.79 -0.73
C ARG A 162 20.70 8.86 -1.08
N THR A 163 20.82 7.74 -0.38
CA THR A 163 21.98 6.82 -0.48
C THR A 163 21.75 5.64 -1.42
N GLY A 164 20.49 5.25 -1.65
CA GLY A 164 20.18 3.99 -2.32
C GLY A 164 19.02 4.03 -3.30
N ALA A 165 18.19 5.09 -3.29
CA ALA A 165 17.08 5.16 -4.22
C ALA A 165 17.58 5.38 -5.65
N SER A 166 17.04 4.63 -6.60
CA SER A 166 17.38 4.79 -8.01
C SER A 166 16.31 4.23 -8.93
N ILE A 167 16.25 4.78 -10.14
CA ILE A 167 15.41 4.28 -11.24
C ILE A 167 15.72 2.80 -11.53
N GLU A 168 16.99 2.40 -11.51
CA GLU A 168 17.39 1.02 -11.81
C GLU A 168 16.95 0.03 -10.73
N LEU A 169 17.00 0.42 -9.45
CA LEU A 169 16.46 -0.39 -8.37
C LEU A 169 14.94 -0.58 -8.54
N GLY A 170 14.22 0.52 -8.77
CA GLY A 170 12.77 0.50 -8.97
C GLY A 170 12.37 -0.38 -10.15
N ARG A 171 13.04 -0.21 -11.29
CA ARG A 171 12.83 -1.00 -12.50
C ARG A 171 13.01 -2.50 -12.27
N ARG A 172 14.10 -2.91 -11.60
CA ARG A 172 14.38 -4.34 -11.33
C ARG A 172 13.31 -4.95 -10.43
N ALA A 173 12.98 -4.28 -9.34
CA ALA A 173 11.99 -4.77 -8.39
C ALA A 173 10.56 -4.79 -8.99
N CYS A 174 10.13 -3.75 -9.71
CA CYS A 174 8.83 -3.74 -10.40
C CYS A 174 8.69 -4.93 -11.37
N LYS A 175 9.75 -5.29 -12.10
CA LYS A 175 9.74 -6.48 -12.98
C LYS A 175 9.51 -7.77 -12.20
N LEU A 176 10.15 -7.93 -11.04
CA LEU A 176 9.97 -9.10 -10.17
C LEU A 176 8.54 -9.16 -9.60
N ILE A 177 8.01 -8.02 -9.15
CA ILE A 177 6.65 -7.91 -8.62
C ILE A 177 5.63 -8.30 -9.71
N VAL A 178 5.72 -7.72 -10.91
CA VAL A 178 4.81 -8.04 -12.03
C VAL A 178 4.89 -9.51 -12.44
N LYS A 179 6.11 -10.07 -12.55
CA LYS A 179 6.32 -11.51 -12.82
C LYS A 179 5.64 -12.38 -11.74
N GLY A 180 5.81 -12.00 -10.47
CA GLY A 180 5.19 -12.65 -9.32
C GLY A 180 3.67 -12.57 -9.31
N MET A 181 3.11 -11.39 -9.60
CA MET A 181 1.66 -11.18 -9.72
C MET A 181 1.06 -12.04 -10.83
N ALA A 182 1.70 -12.12 -12.00
CA ALA A 182 1.24 -12.98 -13.08
C ALA A 182 1.28 -14.48 -12.71
N ALA A 183 2.31 -14.91 -11.98
CA ALA A 183 2.37 -16.27 -11.45
C ALA A 183 1.28 -16.54 -10.41
N LYS A 184 1.03 -15.60 -9.49
CA LYS A 184 -0.06 -15.68 -8.52
C LYS A 184 -1.42 -15.76 -9.21
N ALA A 185 -1.66 -14.95 -10.23
CA ALA A 185 -2.92 -14.99 -10.99
C ALA A 185 -3.14 -16.37 -11.62
N ARG A 186 -2.11 -16.98 -12.25
CA ARG A 186 -2.20 -18.36 -12.79
C ARG A 186 -2.52 -19.39 -11.71
N GLN A 187 -1.89 -19.29 -10.54
CA GLN A 187 -2.21 -20.16 -9.40
C GLN A 187 -3.69 -20.02 -9.01
N LEU A 188 -4.19 -18.78 -8.86
CA LEU A 188 -5.57 -18.53 -8.48
C LEU A 188 -6.58 -19.03 -9.53
N ILE A 189 -6.25 -18.94 -10.82
CA ILE A 189 -7.07 -19.50 -11.91
C ILE A 189 -7.20 -21.02 -11.74
N ALA A 190 -6.10 -21.72 -11.43
CA ALA A 190 -6.12 -23.17 -11.23
C ALA A 190 -6.92 -23.60 -9.98
N GLU A 191 -7.01 -22.72 -8.97
CA GLU A 191 -7.80 -22.94 -7.76
C GLU A 191 -9.31 -22.63 -7.95
N ALA A 192 -9.66 -21.81 -8.94
CA ALA A 192 -11.04 -21.44 -9.23
C ALA A 192 -11.78 -22.64 -9.85
N ARG A 193 -12.91 -23.02 -9.24
CA ARG A 193 -13.75 -24.16 -9.68
C ARG A 193 -15.04 -23.65 -10.31
#